data_AF-A0A2N2BRW9-F1
#
_entry.id   AF-A0A2N2BRW9-F1
#
_cell.length_a   1.000
_cell.length_b   1.000
_cell.length_c   1.000
_cell.angle_alpha   90.00
_cell.angle_beta   90.00
_cell.angle_gamma   90.00
#
_symmetry.space_group_name_H-M   'P 1'
#
loop_
_entity.id
_entity.type
_entity.pdbx_description
1 polymer ?
#
loop_
_entity_poly.entity_id
_entity_poly.type
_entity_poly.pdbx_seq_one_letter_code
_entity_poly.pdbx_strand_id
1 'polypeptide(L)'
;MAVAQDILLGRANVSNIPWQNLGDRFKTAELFGILGNIFADLPSKSIEDSGLFKSITGEDFITAERKNKDPFSFKATARLVFSCNSLPKNLGDRSEAFYRRLIIVPFLPPKPLEQRDLHLKDKLREEAAGILNWALVGLARLQANHYCFSQSPQSAADLDAYRIAGSSVLSFVDELCSIDLSIQVPATELYHAYHQYCQDSGLRPVSQKRFWMELKEAYPELEKVKESVTRRIMYSGIALFDFETAA
;
A
#
# COMPACT_ATOMS: atom_id res chain seq x y z
N MET A 1 4.42 19.04 -3.36
CA MET A 1 5.47 18.69 -2.37
C MET A 1 6.24 19.92 -1.86
N ALA A 2 6.73 20.82 -2.72
CA ALA A 2 7.53 21.97 -2.28
C ALA A 2 6.86 22.91 -1.28
N VAL A 3 5.53 23.06 -1.30
CA VAL A 3 4.80 23.88 -0.31
C VAL A 3 4.91 23.28 1.10
N ALA A 4 4.57 22.01 1.27
CA ALA A 4 4.68 21.36 2.58
C ALA A 4 6.14 21.39 3.09
N GLN A 5 7.11 21.11 2.21
CA GLN A 5 8.52 21.04 2.58
C GLN A 5 9.16 22.41 2.87
N ASP A 6 9.09 23.35 1.93
CA ASP A 6 9.80 24.62 2.04
C ASP A 6 9.00 25.69 2.80
N ILE A 7 7.66 25.67 2.71
CA ILE A 7 6.81 26.75 3.21
C ILE A 7 6.24 26.43 4.60
N LEU A 8 5.74 25.20 4.83
CA LEU A 8 5.08 24.87 6.09
C LEU A 8 6.03 24.26 7.13
N LEU A 9 6.76 23.20 6.76
CA LEU A 9 7.61 22.48 7.71
C LEU A 9 8.99 23.12 7.85
N GLY A 10 9.50 23.72 6.77
CA GLY A 10 10.87 24.21 6.70
C GLY A 10 11.88 23.09 6.54
N ARG A 11 12.99 23.39 5.84
CA ARG A 11 13.99 22.39 5.44
C ARG A 11 14.65 21.64 6.59
N ALA A 12 14.75 22.26 7.77
CA ALA A 12 15.32 21.61 8.95
C ALA A 12 14.44 20.47 9.50
N ASN A 13 13.15 20.44 9.15
CA ASN A 13 12.17 19.48 9.66
C ASN A 13 11.76 18.42 8.62
N VAL A 14 12.49 18.33 7.50
CA VAL A 14 12.15 17.44 6.39
C VAL A 14 13.35 16.62 5.93
N SER A 15 13.15 15.32 5.73
CA SER A 15 14.06 14.45 4.98
C SER A 15 13.47 14.06 3.63
N ASN A 16 14.31 13.55 2.74
CA ASN A 16 13.93 13.12 1.40
C ASN A 16 14.46 11.70 1.12
N ILE A 17 14.16 10.76 2.01
CA ILE A 17 14.52 9.35 1.84
C ILE A 17 13.46 8.69 0.94
N PRO A 18 13.83 8.09 -0.21
CA PRO A 18 12.89 7.31 -1.01
C PRO A 18 12.48 6.04 -0.26
N TRP A 19 11.28 5.53 -0.54
CA TRP A 19 10.72 4.38 0.17
C TRP A 19 11.67 3.18 0.15
N GLN A 20 12.26 2.86 -1.01
CA GLN A 20 13.16 1.73 -1.20
C GLN A 20 14.43 1.80 -0.35
N ASN A 21 14.74 2.98 0.20
CA ASN A 21 15.91 3.23 1.02
C ASN A 21 15.58 3.42 2.49
N LEU A 22 14.31 3.29 2.89
CA LEU A 22 13.96 3.32 4.31
C LEU A 22 14.71 2.22 5.07
N GLY A 23 14.86 1.02 4.51
CA GLY A 23 15.63 -0.07 5.15
C GLY A 23 17.13 0.17 5.35
N ASP A 24 17.70 1.25 4.79
CA ASP A 24 19.11 1.57 4.97
C ASP A 24 19.33 2.24 6.33
N ARG A 25 20.13 1.58 7.19
CA ARG A 25 20.44 2.04 8.55
C ARG A 25 21.08 3.43 8.64
N PHE A 26 21.84 3.86 7.62
CA PHE A 26 22.46 5.20 7.62
C PHE A 26 21.46 6.26 7.19
N LYS A 27 20.66 5.98 6.17
CA LYS A 27 19.61 6.90 5.71
C LYS A 27 18.51 7.04 6.75
N THR A 28 18.14 5.95 7.42
CA THR A 28 17.15 5.96 8.51
C THR A 28 17.50 6.96 9.60
N ALA A 29 18.80 7.19 9.87
CA ALA A 29 19.24 8.17 10.87
C ALA A 29 18.80 9.61 10.56
N GLU A 30 18.49 9.92 9.28
CA GLU A 30 17.95 11.21 8.86
C GLU A 30 16.48 11.41 9.28
N LEU A 31 15.77 10.35 9.68
CA LEU A 31 14.42 10.44 10.25
C LEU A 31 14.41 10.93 11.70
N PHE A 32 15.58 11.02 12.35
CA PHE A 32 15.66 11.42 13.75
C PHE A 32 15.33 12.89 13.95
N GLY A 33 14.24 13.18 14.67
CA GLY A 33 13.84 14.53 15.08
C GLY A 33 13.18 15.37 13.99
N ILE A 34 12.87 14.79 12.82
CA ILE A 34 12.19 15.48 11.73
C ILE A 34 10.69 15.22 11.72
N LEU A 35 9.92 16.11 11.08
CA LEU A 35 8.45 16.08 11.08
C LEU A 35 7.87 15.42 9.81
N GLY A 36 8.57 15.48 8.68
CA GLY A 36 8.11 14.89 7.43
C GLY A 36 9.23 14.26 6.62
N ASN A 37 9.00 13.09 6.06
CA ASN A 37 9.84 12.54 5.00
C ASN A 37 9.08 12.69 3.68
N ILE A 38 9.44 13.67 2.87
CA ILE A 38 8.71 14.03 1.66
C ILE A 38 9.59 13.67 0.46
N PHE A 39 9.29 12.61 -0.27
CA PHE A 39 10.04 12.28 -1.48
C PHE A 39 9.17 12.43 -2.71
N ALA A 40 9.63 13.26 -3.64
CA ALA A 40 8.97 13.45 -4.91
C ALA A 40 9.51 12.45 -5.94
N ASP A 41 8.61 11.82 -6.69
CA ASP A 41 8.90 10.93 -7.81
C ASP A 41 9.66 9.67 -7.40
N LEU A 42 8.98 8.78 -6.67
CA LEU A 42 9.54 7.48 -6.32
C LEU A 42 9.97 6.72 -7.59
N PRO A 43 11.13 6.04 -7.55
CA PRO A 43 11.52 5.16 -8.63
C PRO A 43 10.55 3.99 -8.72
N SER A 44 10.38 3.44 -9.92
CA SER A 44 9.56 2.25 -10.20
C SER A 44 10.14 0.95 -9.62
N LYS A 45 11.30 1.02 -8.95
CA LYS A 45 11.93 -0.12 -8.28
C LYS A 45 11.00 -0.68 -7.20
N SER A 46 10.93 -2.01 -7.14
CA SER A 46 10.14 -2.74 -6.15
C SER A 46 10.54 -2.44 -4.70
N ILE A 47 9.57 -2.59 -3.81
CA ILE A 47 9.76 -2.57 -2.36
C ILE A 47 9.84 -4.02 -1.88
N GLU A 48 10.94 -4.39 -1.25
CA GLU A 48 11.22 -5.77 -0.80
C GLU A 48 11.15 -5.91 0.73
N ASP A 49 11.69 -4.94 1.47
CA ASP A 49 11.63 -4.92 2.94
C ASP A 49 10.65 -3.86 3.42
N SER A 50 9.56 -4.32 4.03
CA SER A 50 8.53 -3.49 4.65
C SER A 50 8.57 -3.54 6.18
N GLY A 51 9.51 -4.29 6.78
CA GLY A 51 9.64 -4.43 8.23
C GLY A 51 9.88 -3.08 8.87
N LEU A 52 10.89 -2.35 8.38
CA LEU A 52 11.19 -1.02 8.90
C LEU A 52 10.09 0.00 8.57
N PHE A 53 9.42 -0.12 7.42
CA PHE A 53 8.26 0.72 7.10
C PHE A 53 7.16 0.56 8.16
N LYS A 54 6.85 -0.67 8.56
CA LYS A 54 5.86 -0.96 9.63
C LYS A 54 6.32 -0.42 10.98
N SER A 55 7.61 -0.48 11.30
CA SER A 55 8.17 0.07 12.53
C SER A 55 8.12 1.60 12.56
N ILE A 56 8.51 2.27 11.47
CA ILE A 56 8.44 3.73 11.33
C ILE A 56 7.00 4.21 11.49
N THR A 57 6.07 3.62 10.75
CA THR A 57 4.65 4.00 10.79
C THR A 57 3.91 3.52 12.05
N GLY A 58 4.49 2.54 12.76
CA GLY A 58 3.97 1.99 14.01
C GLY A 58 4.49 2.68 15.28
N GLU A 59 5.37 3.68 15.13
CA GLU A 59 6.02 4.39 16.26
C GLU A 59 6.84 3.46 17.17
N ASP A 60 7.40 2.40 16.58
CA ASP A 60 8.35 1.49 17.22
C ASP A 60 9.74 2.14 17.33
N PHE A 61 10.56 1.64 18.26
CA PHE A 61 11.97 2.00 18.29
C PHE A 61 12.69 1.38 17.09
N ILE A 62 13.39 2.22 16.33
CA ILE A 62 14.28 1.80 15.24
C ILE A 62 15.72 2.17 15.61
N THR A 63 16.65 1.28 15.26
CA THR A 63 18.08 1.52 15.44
C THR A 63 18.67 2.02 14.13
N ALA A 64 19.37 3.14 14.20
CA ALA A 64 20.07 3.72 13.07
C ALA A 64 21.53 4.00 13.41
N GLU A 65 22.34 4.12 12.36
CA GLU A 65 23.77 4.34 12.47
C GLU A 65 24.13 5.68 11.83
N ARG A 66 25.02 6.43 12.47
CA ARG A 66 25.70 7.58 11.84
C ARG A 66 27.12 7.14 11.52
N LYS A 67 27.62 7.56 10.35
CA LYS A 67 28.99 7.19 9.92
C LYS A 67 30.00 7.57 11.01
N ASN A 68 30.80 6.61 11.43
CA ASN A 68 31.82 6.74 12.48
C ASN A 68 31.28 7.15 13.86
N LYS A 69 30.04 6.78 14.21
CA LYS A 69 29.46 7.00 15.54
C LYS A 69 28.75 5.74 16.02
N ASP A 70 28.50 5.68 17.32
CA ASP A 70 27.73 4.58 17.91
C ASP A 70 26.28 4.56 17.36
N PRO A 71 25.70 3.36 17.17
CA PRO A 71 24.29 3.22 16.86
C PRO A 71 23.44 3.86 17.94
N PHE A 72 22.29 4.40 17.54
CA PHE A 72 21.32 4.96 18.47
C PHE A 72 19.91 4.52 18.07
N SER A 73 19.04 4.41 19.07
CA SER A 73 17.65 4.03 18.87
C SER A 73 16.73 5.22 19.11
N PHE A 74 15.71 5.35 18.27
CA PHE A 74 14.72 6.42 18.38
C PHE A 74 13.37 5.98 17.80
N LYS A 75 12.32 6.75 18.08
CA LYS A 75 11.03 6.61 17.41
C LYS A 75 10.93 7.65 16.30
N ALA A 76 10.60 7.22 15.09
CA ALA A 76 10.42 8.13 13.98
C ALA A 76 9.16 8.98 14.19
N THR A 77 9.33 10.31 14.16
CA THR A 77 8.22 11.29 14.23
C THR A 77 7.75 11.72 12.84
N ALA A 78 8.51 11.36 11.80
CA ALA A 78 8.28 11.80 10.44
C ALA A 78 7.02 11.18 9.83
N ARG A 79 6.13 12.01 9.30
CA ARG A 79 5.08 11.54 8.38
C ARG A 79 5.68 11.29 7.00
N LEU A 80 5.48 10.09 6.47
CA LEU A 80 5.99 9.68 5.17
C LEU A 80 5.02 10.15 4.08
N VAL A 81 5.51 10.94 3.12
CA VAL A 81 4.73 11.43 1.99
C VAL A 81 5.52 11.19 0.71
N PHE A 82 4.90 10.47 -0.22
CA PHE A 82 5.53 10.08 -1.47
C PHE A 82 4.67 10.52 -2.65
N SER A 83 5.29 11.00 -3.73
CA SER A 83 4.63 11.10 -5.03
C SER A 83 5.28 10.15 -6.02
N CYS A 84 4.51 9.60 -6.95
CA CYS A 84 5.00 8.74 -8.01
C CYS A 84 4.04 8.77 -9.19
N ASN A 85 4.55 8.54 -10.40
CA ASN A 85 3.72 8.36 -11.59
C ASN A 85 3.17 6.93 -11.70
N SER A 86 3.84 5.98 -11.05
CA SER A 86 3.41 4.59 -10.94
C SER A 86 3.81 4.08 -9.57
N LEU A 87 2.89 3.42 -8.87
CA LEU A 87 3.19 2.84 -7.56
C LEU A 87 4.26 1.77 -7.70
N PRO A 88 5.31 1.78 -6.86
CA PRO A 88 6.34 0.76 -6.89
C PRO A 88 5.73 -0.60 -6.52
N LYS A 89 6.11 -1.67 -7.21
CA LYS A 89 5.58 -3.01 -6.92
C LYS A 89 5.97 -3.45 -5.50
N ASN A 90 5.01 -3.94 -4.72
CA ASN A 90 5.27 -4.56 -3.43
C ASN A 90 5.64 -6.04 -3.61
N LEU A 91 6.93 -6.35 -3.50
CA LEU A 91 7.44 -7.73 -3.50
C LEU A 91 7.69 -8.27 -2.09
N GLY A 92 7.54 -7.42 -1.07
CA GLY A 92 7.72 -7.76 0.34
C GLY A 92 6.44 -8.26 1.03
N ASP A 93 6.12 -7.65 2.17
CA ASP A 93 4.96 -8.01 2.98
C ASP A 93 3.63 -7.62 2.31
N ARG A 94 2.75 -8.60 2.13
CA ARG A 94 1.42 -8.46 1.52
C ARG A 94 0.29 -8.59 2.55
N SER A 95 0.59 -8.45 3.84
CA SER A 95 -0.43 -8.52 4.89
C SER A 95 -1.27 -7.26 4.96
N GLU A 96 -2.46 -7.40 5.51
CA GLU A 96 -3.33 -6.25 5.85
C GLU A 96 -2.64 -5.25 6.79
N ALA A 97 -1.67 -5.70 7.58
CA ALA A 97 -0.87 -4.81 8.42
C ALA A 97 -0.04 -3.83 7.61
N PHE A 98 0.45 -4.22 6.44
CA PHE A 98 1.13 -3.30 5.54
C PHE A 98 0.14 -2.34 4.87
N TYR A 99 -0.92 -2.85 4.25
CA TYR A 99 -1.82 -2.05 3.41
C TYR A 99 -2.61 -1.01 4.20
N ARG A 100 -3.04 -1.30 5.44
CA ARG A 100 -3.77 -0.32 6.27
C ARG A 100 -2.99 0.95 6.63
N ARG A 101 -1.68 0.98 6.37
CA ARG A 101 -0.79 2.14 6.61
C ARG A 101 -0.69 3.06 5.39
N LEU A 102 -1.28 2.68 4.26
CA LEU A 102 -1.22 3.43 3.01
C LEU A 102 -2.50 4.21 2.78
N ILE A 103 -2.33 5.43 2.28
CA ILE A 103 -3.41 6.26 1.75
C ILE A 103 -2.96 6.70 0.37
N ILE A 104 -3.68 6.25 -0.66
CA ILE A 104 -3.39 6.65 -2.04
C ILE A 104 -4.25 7.85 -2.38
N VAL A 105 -3.61 8.96 -2.72
CA VAL A 105 -4.30 10.18 -3.17
C VAL A 105 -4.04 10.31 -4.67
N PRO A 106 -4.99 9.91 -5.53
CA PRO A 106 -4.81 10.03 -6.97
C PRO A 106 -4.78 11.50 -7.38
N PHE A 107 -3.85 11.85 -8.25
CA PHE A 107 -3.83 13.16 -8.90
C PHE A 107 -4.57 13.08 -10.22
N LEU A 108 -5.42 14.07 -10.48
CA LEU A 108 -6.10 14.20 -11.77
C LEU A 108 -5.08 14.40 -12.91
N PRO A 109 -5.46 14.06 -14.16
CA PRO A 109 -4.64 14.35 -15.32
C PRO A 109 -4.16 15.80 -15.32
N PRO A 110 -2.90 16.06 -15.73
CA PRO A 110 -2.36 17.39 -15.70
C PRO A 110 -3.16 18.32 -16.62
N LYS A 111 -3.31 19.58 -16.22
CA LYS A 111 -3.95 20.59 -17.06
C LYS A 111 -3.21 20.73 -18.40
N PRO A 112 -3.91 21.10 -19.50
CA PRO A 112 -3.29 21.53 -20.75
C PRO A 112 -2.23 22.59 -20.50
N LEU A 113 -1.17 22.64 -21.32
CA LEU A 113 -0.02 23.53 -21.12
C LEU A 113 -0.45 24.99 -21.01
N GLU A 114 -1.44 25.39 -21.79
CA GLU A 114 -1.99 26.74 -21.88
C GLU A 114 -2.73 27.16 -20.58
N GLN A 115 -3.16 26.19 -19.78
CA GLN A 115 -3.86 26.41 -18.51
C GLN A 115 -2.95 26.25 -17.29
N ARG A 116 -1.66 25.97 -17.49
CA ARG A 116 -0.71 25.81 -16.38
C ARG A 116 -0.19 27.18 -15.94
N ASP A 117 -0.32 27.43 -14.64
CA ASP A 117 0.26 28.61 -14.03
C ASP A 117 1.73 28.36 -13.65
N LEU A 118 2.65 28.95 -14.40
CA LEU A 118 4.10 28.83 -14.17
C LEU A 118 4.54 29.50 -12.86
N HIS A 119 3.76 30.43 -12.31
CA HIS A 119 4.03 31.15 -11.08
C HIS A 119 3.27 30.59 -9.87
N LEU A 120 2.63 29.43 -10.02
CA LEU A 120 1.81 28.82 -8.97
C LEU A 120 2.58 28.65 -7.65
N LYS A 121 3.87 28.31 -7.71
CA LYS A 121 4.68 28.13 -6.50
C LYS A 121 4.82 29.43 -5.71
N ASP A 122 4.98 30.56 -6.39
CA ASP A 122 5.16 31.86 -5.74
C ASP A 122 3.82 32.35 -5.15
N LYS A 123 2.72 32.18 -5.89
CA LYS A 123 1.36 32.45 -5.37
C LYS A 123 1.03 31.63 -4.12
N LEU A 124 1.36 30.33 -4.12
CA LEU A 124 1.16 29.47 -2.95
C LEU A 124 2.06 29.86 -1.77
N ARG A 125 3.21 30.51 -2.03
CA ARG A 125 4.08 31.05 -0.97
C ARG A 125 3.47 32.30 -0.32
N GLU A 126 2.85 33.17 -1.11
CA GLU A 126 2.15 34.35 -0.61
C GLU A 126 0.94 33.94 0.26
N GLU A 127 0.25 32.86 -0.11
CA GLU A 127 -0.89 32.31 0.62
C GLU A 127 -0.52 31.35 1.77
N ALA A 128 0.75 31.30 2.18
CA ALA A 128 1.25 30.34 3.18
C ALA A 128 0.43 30.35 4.49
N ALA A 129 0.07 31.54 4.98
CA ALA A 129 -0.74 31.70 6.18
C ALA A 129 -2.15 31.13 6.01
N GLY A 130 -2.77 31.33 4.84
CA GLY A 130 -4.07 30.77 4.51
C GLY A 130 -4.03 29.23 4.44
N ILE A 131 -2.99 28.68 3.81
CA ILE A 131 -2.77 27.23 3.72
C ILE A 131 -2.57 26.63 5.13
N LEU A 132 -1.81 27.29 6.00
CA LEU A 132 -1.64 26.85 7.38
C LEU A 132 -2.98 26.86 8.14
N ASN A 133 -3.76 27.93 8.04
CA ASN A 133 -5.08 28.01 8.66
C ASN A 133 -6.02 26.89 8.16
N TRP A 134 -6.00 26.60 6.86
CA TRP A 134 -6.75 25.49 6.29
C TRP A 134 -6.28 24.13 6.81
N ALA A 135 -4.97 23.93 6.96
CA ALA A 135 -4.40 22.73 7.56
C ALA A 135 -4.81 22.56 9.04
N LEU A 136 -4.91 23.66 9.81
CA LEU A 136 -5.39 23.63 11.20
C LEU A 136 -6.86 23.23 11.31
N VAL A 137 -7.71 23.69 10.38
CA VAL A 137 -9.09 23.20 10.28
C VAL A 137 -9.11 21.70 9.97
N GLY A 138 -8.24 21.24 9.05
CA GLY A 138 -8.05 19.82 8.76
C GLY A 138 -7.61 19.01 9.98
N LEU A 139 -6.70 19.55 10.79
CA LEU A 139 -6.23 18.93 12.04
C LEU A 139 -7.37 18.80 13.06
N ALA A 140 -8.15 19.85 13.29
CA ALA A 140 -9.29 19.79 14.20
C ALA A 140 -10.30 18.70 13.77
N ARG A 141 -10.59 18.59 12.48
CA ARG A 141 -11.43 17.52 11.92
C ARG A 141 -10.81 16.13 12.14
N LEU A 142 -9.50 16.00 11.91
CA LEU A 142 -8.78 14.74 12.09
C LEU A 142 -8.78 14.29 13.56
N GLN A 143 -8.59 15.22 14.50
CA GLN A 143 -8.67 14.96 15.94
C GLN A 143 -10.09 14.52 16.35
N ALA A 144 -11.12 15.20 15.83
CA ALA A 144 -12.50 14.80 16.06
C ALA A 144 -12.83 13.41 15.49
N ASN A 145 -12.12 12.98 14.44
CA ASN A 145 -12.22 11.64 13.86
C ASN A 145 -11.19 10.64 14.43
N HIS A 146 -10.73 10.84 15.67
CA HIS A 146 -9.78 9.94 16.35
C HIS A 146 -8.49 9.67 15.57
N TYR A 147 -7.99 10.67 14.85
CA TYR A 147 -6.81 10.57 13.98
C TYR A 147 -6.93 9.60 12.81
N CYS A 148 -8.16 9.17 12.47
CA CYS A 148 -8.44 8.43 11.25
C CYS A 148 -8.61 9.39 10.07
N PHE A 149 -7.81 9.22 9.02
CA PHE A 149 -7.98 9.99 7.80
C PHE A 149 -9.27 9.60 7.07
N SER A 150 -9.99 10.58 6.53
CA SER A 150 -11.09 10.32 5.61
C SER A 150 -10.55 9.74 4.31
N GLN A 151 -11.18 8.69 3.79
CA GLN A 151 -10.86 8.08 2.51
C GLN A 151 -11.98 8.33 1.51
N SER A 152 -11.61 8.70 0.28
CA SER A 152 -12.57 8.76 -0.83
C SER A 152 -12.78 7.35 -1.40
N PRO A 153 -13.92 7.09 -2.08
CA PRO A 153 -14.14 5.82 -2.77
C PRO A 153 -13.00 5.50 -3.76
N GLN A 154 -12.49 6.52 -4.48
CA GLN A 154 -11.36 6.34 -5.38
C GLN A 154 -10.07 5.94 -4.64
N SER A 155 -9.76 6.57 -3.50
CA SER A 155 -8.57 6.22 -2.70
C SER A 155 -8.61 4.77 -2.22
N ALA A 156 -9.79 4.30 -1.79
CA ALA A 156 -10.00 2.91 -1.38
C ALA A 156 -9.86 1.95 -2.57
N ALA A 157 -10.45 2.27 -3.73
CA ALA A 157 -10.34 1.47 -4.94
C ALA A 157 -8.89 1.38 -5.45
N ASP A 158 -8.13 2.48 -5.44
CA ASP A 158 -6.73 2.49 -5.85
C ASP A 158 -5.85 1.63 -4.92
N LEU A 159 -6.16 1.61 -3.62
CA LEU A 159 -5.46 0.78 -2.64
C LEU A 159 -5.77 -0.70 -2.83
N ASP A 160 -7.03 -1.04 -3.12
CA ASP A 160 -7.41 -2.42 -3.39
C ASP A 160 -6.81 -2.93 -4.71
N ALA A 161 -6.84 -2.11 -5.77
CA ALA A 161 -6.17 -2.43 -7.03
C ALA A 161 -4.66 -2.65 -6.83
N TYR A 162 -4.01 -1.82 -6.00
CA TYR A 162 -2.60 -2.00 -5.65
C TYR A 162 -2.35 -3.31 -4.87
N ARG A 163 -3.26 -3.69 -3.97
CA ARG A 163 -3.23 -4.95 -3.22
C ARG A 163 -3.37 -6.17 -4.14
N ILE A 164 -4.34 -6.14 -5.07
CA ILE A 164 -4.60 -7.19 -6.06
C ILE A 164 -3.37 -7.36 -6.97
N ALA A 165 -2.86 -6.25 -7.54
CA ALA A 165 -1.66 -6.28 -8.38
C ALA A 165 -0.41 -6.83 -7.67
N GLY A 166 -0.39 -6.76 -6.34
CA GLY A 166 0.68 -7.29 -5.50
C GLY A 166 0.58 -8.80 -5.22
N SER A 167 -0.58 -9.45 -5.42
CA SER A 167 -0.77 -10.88 -5.14
C SER A 167 -1.34 -11.63 -6.34
N SER A 168 -0.59 -12.65 -6.79
CA SER A 168 -1.09 -13.60 -7.79
C SER A 168 -2.36 -14.32 -7.37
N VAL A 169 -2.57 -14.53 -6.05
CA VAL A 169 -3.76 -15.21 -5.53
C VAL A 169 -4.96 -14.28 -5.65
N LEU A 170 -4.80 -13.02 -5.26
CA LEU A 170 -5.88 -12.03 -5.36
C LEU A 170 -6.21 -11.71 -6.82
N SER A 171 -5.21 -11.56 -7.69
CA SER A 171 -5.41 -11.38 -9.13
C SER A 171 -6.18 -12.56 -9.74
N PHE A 172 -5.84 -13.79 -9.36
CA PHE A 172 -6.57 -14.98 -9.79
C PHE A 172 -8.04 -14.97 -9.33
N VAL A 173 -8.29 -14.58 -8.08
CA VAL A 173 -9.66 -14.52 -7.56
C VAL A 173 -10.46 -13.42 -8.27
N ASP A 174 -9.87 -12.25 -8.46
CA ASP A 174 -10.49 -11.10 -9.12
C ASP A 174 -10.88 -11.41 -10.58
N GLU A 175 -10.01 -12.14 -11.30
CA GLU A 175 -10.21 -12.41 -12.73
C GLU A 175 -11.00 -13.68 -13.05
N LEU A 176 -10.93 -14.72 -12.19
CA LEU A 176 -11.43 -16.05 -12.54
C LEU A 176 -12.36 -16.68 -11.50
N CYS A 177 -12.66 -16.03 -10.38
CA CYS A 177 -13.45 -16.63 -9.31
C CYS A 177 -14.65 -15.78 -8.90
N SER A 178 -15.72 -16.47 -8.50
CA SER A 178 -16.86 -15.88 -7.79
C SER A 178 -16.77 -16.16 -6.29
N ILE A 179 -17.24 -15.22 -5.48
CA ILE A 179 -17.33 -15.36 -4.02
C ILE A 179 -18.80 -15.39 -3.63
N ASP A 180 -19.27 -16.54 -3.13
CA ASP A 180 -20.64 -16.75 -2.65
C ASP A 180 -20.62 -17.84 -1.56
N LEU A 181 -21.23 -17.61 -0.40
CA LEU A 181 -21.21 -18.57 0.71
C LEU A 181 -21.92 -19.90 0.40
N SER A 182 -22.73 -19.96 -0.65
CA SER A 182 -23.49 -21.13 -1.07
C SER A 182 -22.74 -22.04 -2.05
N ILE A 183 -21.65 -21.57 -2.67
CA ILE A 183 -20.89 -22.35 -3.67
C ILE A 183 -19.71 -23.08 -3.04
N GLN A 184 -19.33 -24.20 -3.67
CA GLN A 184 -18.19 -25.01 -3.27
C GLN A 184 -17.40 -25.49 -4.48
N VAL A 185 -16.08 -25.56 -4.33
CA VAL A 185 -15.17 -26.09 -5.36
C VAL A 185 -14.15 -27.06 -4.73
N PRO A 186 -13.77 -28.15 -5.42
CA PRO A 186 -12.68 -29.00 -4.95
C PRO A 186 -11.39 -28.20 -4.79
N ALA A 187 -10.73 -28.33 -3.63
CA ALA A 187 -9.50 -27.59 -3.31
C ALA A 187 -8.36 -27.84 -4.31
N THR A 188 -8.32 -29.04 -4.90
CA THR A 188 -7.35 -29.44 -5.93
C THR A 188 -7.64 -28.77 -7.27
N GLU A 189 -8.93 -28.65 -7.63
CA GLU A 189 -9.36 -28.06 -8.89
C GLU A 189 -9.08 -26.57 -8.92
N LEU A 190 -9.49 -25.84 -7.87
CA LEU A 190 -9.21 -24.42 -7.75
C LEU A 190 -7.70 -24.12 -7.75
N TYR A 191 -6.91 -24.93 -7.06
CA TYR A 191 -5.45 -24.75 -7.03
C TYR A 191 -4.79 -25.07 -8.37
N HIS A 192 -5.29 -26.05 -9.13
CA HIS A 192 -4.81 -26.31 -10.50
C HIS A 192 -5.16 -25.15 -11.43
N ALA A 193 -6.38 -24.62 -11.39
CA ALA A 193 -6.78 -23.46 -12.16
C ALA A 193 -5.91 -22.23 -11.83
N TYR A 194 -5.65 -21.99 -10.54
CA TYR A 194 -4.71 -20.95 -10.09
C TYR A 194 -3.30 -21.14 -10.67
N HIS A 195 -2.78 -22.38 -10.67
CA HIS A 195 -1.46 -22.67 -11.20
C HIS A 195 -1.40 -22.42 -12.72
N GLN A 196 -2.44 -22.81 -13.45
CA GLN A 196 -2.57 -22.55 -14.88
C GLN A 196 -2.64 -21.05 -15.17
N TYR A 197 -3.49 -20.31 -14.45
CA TYR A 197 -3.59 -18.86 -14.54
C TYR A 197 -2.23 -18.17 -14.32
N CYS A 198 -1.46 -18.63 -13.33
CA CYS A 198 -0.12 -18.10 -13.08
C CYS A 198 0.82 -18.33 -14.27
N GLN A 199 0.76 -19.50 -14.89
CA GLN A 199 1.57 -19.80 -16.09
C GLN A 199 1.19 -18.90 -17.26
N ASP A 200 -0.11 -18.77 -17.54
CA ASP A 200 -0.64 -17.99 -18.66
C ASP A 200 -0.37 -16.48 -18.48
N SER A 201 -0.40 -16.00 -17.24
CA SER A 201 -0.17 -14.59 -16.88
C SER A 201 1.31 -14.26 -16.61
N GLY A 202 2.22 -15.23 -16.72
CA GLY A 202 3.65 -15.03 -16.41
C GLY A 202 3.95 -14.73 -14.93
N LEU A 203 3.04 -15.13 -14.03
CA LEU A 203 3.17 -14.97 -12.59
C LEU A 203 3.78 -16.22 -11.95
N ARG A 204 4.39 -16.06 -10.77
CA ARG A 204 4.92 -17.20 -10.00
C ARG A 204 3.87 -17.71 -9.03
N PRO A 205 3.45 -18.98 -9.11
CA PRO A 205 2.49 -19.53 -8.18
C PRO A 205 3.10 -19.70 -6.78
N VAL A 206 2.27 -19.52 -5.74
CA VAL A 206 2.61 -19.84 -4.35
C VAL A 206 2.24 -21.29 -4.03
N SER A 207 2.80 -21.85 -2.95
CA SER A 207 2.41 -23.20 -2.50
C SER A 207 0.93 -23.29 -2.12
N GLN A 208 0.31 -24.47 -2.25
CA GLN A 208 -1.10 -24.66 -1.90
C GLN A 208 -1.45 -24.25 -0.45
N LYS A 209 -0.51 -24.46 0.49
CA LYS A 209 -0.65 -23.98 1.87
C LYS A 209 -0.72 -22.45 1.91
N ARG A 210 0.16 -21.76 1.19
CA ARG A 210 0.19 -20.30 1.11
C ARG A 210 -1.01 -19.73 0.36
N PHE A 211 -1.42 -20.37 -0.74
CA PHE A 211 -2.63 -20.05 -1.49
C PHE A 211 -3.85 -19.99 -0.56
N TRP A 212 -4.08 -21.04 0.22
CA TRP A 212 -5.16 -21.05 1.20
C TRP A 212 -5.02 -19.97 2.28
N MET A 213 -3.81 -19.74 2.79
CA MET A 213 -3.60 -18.69 3.81
C MET A 213 -3.94 -17.31 3.26
N GLU A 214 -3.54 -16.98 2.03
CA GLU A 214 -3.86 -15.70 1.39
C GLU A 214 -5.36 -15.59 1.08
N LEU A 215 -6.02 -16.66 0.61
CA LEU A 215 -7.47 -16.69 0.44
C LEU A 215 -8.21 -16.41 1.76
N LYS A 216 -7.83 -17.08 2.85
CA LYS A 216 -8.50 -16.93 4.14
C LYS A 216 -8.22 -15.56 4.79
N GLU A 217 -7.06 -14.96 4.51
CA GLU A 217 -6.75 -13.60 4.96
C GLU A 217 -7.60 -12.56 4.22
N ALA A 218 -7.75 -12.70 2.90
CA ALA A 218 -8.54 -11.78 2.09
C ALA A 218 -10.06 -12.00 2.20
N TYR A 219 -10.48 -13.24 2.42
CA TYR A 219 -11.88 -13.65 2.52
C TYR A 219 -12.06 -14.53 3.77
N PRO A 220 -12.22 -13.91 4.97
CA PRO A 220 -12.33 -14.61 6.25
C PRO A 220 -13.51 -15.58 6.32
N GLU A 221 -14.51 -15.42 5.45
CA GLU A 221 -15.72 -16.25 5.39
C GLU A 221 -15.46 -17.63 4.76
N LEU A 222 -14.39 -17.78 3.97
CA LEU A 222 -14.13 -19.03 3.24
C LEU A 222 -13.80 -20.18 4.18
N GLU A 223 -14.36 -21.36 3.95
CA GLU A 223 -14.11 -22.53 4.80
C GLU A 223 -13.52 -23.72 4.04
N LYS A 224 -12.77 -24.54 4.76
CA LYS A 224 -12.32 -25.86 4.30
C LYS A 224 -13.25 -26.90 4.88
N VAL A 225 -14.05 -27.52 4.03
CA VAL A 225 -14.95 -28.60 4.43
C VAL A 225 -14.48 -29.92 3.82
N LYS A 226 -14.79 -31.04 4.46
CA LYS A 226 -14.58 -32.37 3.88
C LYS A 226 -15.91 -32.87 3.35
N GLU A 227 -15.94 -33.23 2.08
CA GLU A 227 -17.14 -33.82 1.49
C GLU A 227 -17.45 -35.16 2.17
N SER A 228 -18.72 -35.40 2.49
CA SER A 228 -19.19 -36.57 3.25
C SER A 228 -18.89 -37.90 2.54
N VAL A 229 -18.96 -37.93 1.21
CA VAL A 229 -18.86 -39.16 0.41
C VAL A 229 -17.42 -39.45 0.01
N THR A 230 -16.77 -38.55 -0.74
CA THR A 230 -15.42 -38.80 -1.26
C THR A 230 -14.31 -38.46 -0.26
N ARG A 231 -14.65 -37.82 0.87
CA ARG A 231 -13.70 -37.25 1.85
C ARG A 231 -12.72 -36.23 1.24
N ARG A 232 -12.99 -35.73 0.03
CA ARG A 232 -12.21 -34.68 -0.62
C ARG A 232 -12.36 -33.36 0.14
N ILE A 233 -11.31 -32.55 0.10
CA ILE A 233 -11.33 -31.21 0.69
C ILE A 233 -11.97 -30.27 -0.32
N MET A 234 -13.02 -29.58 0.10
CA MET A 234 -13.73 -28.56 -0.66
C MET A 234 -13.45 -27.20 -0.03
N TYR A 235 -13.35 -26.16 -0.86
CA TYR A 235 -13.43 -24.78 -0.39
C TYR A 235 -14.86 -24.30 -0.54
N SER A 236 -15.45 -23.83 0.56
CA SER A 236 -16.78 -23.25 0.60
C SER A 236 -16.66 -21.73 0.57
N GLY A 237 -17.53 -21.06 -0.19
CA GLY A 237 -17.50 -19.61 -0.33
C GLY A 237 -16.87 -19.09 -1.63
N ILE A 238 -16.33 -19.99 -2.48
CA ILE A 238 -15.61 -19.64 -3.69
C ILE A 238 -15.78 -20.72 -4.76
N ALA A 239 -15.90 -20.32 -6.02
CA ALA A 239 -15.77 -21.20 -7.18
C ALA A 239 -15.13 -20.43 -8.35
N LEU A 240 -14.73 -21.17 -9.39
CA LEU A 240 -14.35 -20.56 -10.66
C LEU A 240 -15.58 -19.90 -11.29
N PHE A 241 -15.38 -18.87 -12.11
CA PHE A 241 -16.47 -18.41 -12.97
C PHE A 241 -16.92 -19.56 -13.86
N ASP A 242 -18.23 -19.77 -13.93
CA ASP A 242 -18.82 -20.66 -14.92
C ASP A 242 -18.52 -20.07 -16.29
N PHE A 243 -17.46 -20.55 -16.93
CA PHE A 243 -17.33 -20.45 -18.38
C PHE A 243 -18.34 -21.43 -18.98
N GLU A 244 -19.64 -21.10 -18.90
CA GLU A 244 -20.57 -21.65 -19.87
C GLU A 244 -20.02 -21.26 -21.23
N THR A 245 -19.64 -22.30 -21.97
CA THR A 245 -19.13 -22.26 -23.32
C THR A 245 -20.05 -21.36 -24.16
N ALA A 246 -19.58 -20.16 -24.47
CA ALA A 246 -20.06 -19.41 -25.61
C ALA A 246 -19.62 -20.18 -26.87
N ALA A 247 -20.40 -21.21 -27.20
CA ALA A 247 -20.38 -21.93 -28.47
C ALA A 247 -21.26 -21.20 -29.49
#